data_AF-A0A9P3ZN53-F1
#
_entry.id   AF-A0A9P3ZN53-F1
#
_cell.length_a   1.000
_cell.length_b   1.000
_cell.length_c   1.000
_cell.angle_alpha   90.00
_cell.angle_beta   90.00
_cell.angle_gamma   90.00
#
_symmetry.space_group_name_H-M   'P 1'
#
loop_
_entity.id
_entity.type
_entity.pdbx_description
1 polymer ?
#
loop_
_entity_poly.entity_id
_entity_poly.type
_entity_poly.pdbx_seq_one_letter_code
_entity_poly.pdbx_strand_id
1 'polypeptide(L)'
;MSENQDELKAQIKVWLKQQKMTREEFAAKCFVSANTVRNWLARVFIPKDKEALIKLLMEKTEREKELKEAARAHWKPFAVMVNTDDYKLIEKAARKDNMTVEEWAEEILIRDAQERMEHVYPESLRVAEEPKRYGIPRTSGPDSSTSKPH
;
A
#
# COMPACT_ATOMS: atom_id res chain seq x y z
N MET A 1 -9.36 -15.50 -30.34
CA MET A 1 -7.89 -15.57 -30.16
C MET A 1 -7.64 -16.56 -29.03
N SER A 2 -7.28 -17.81 -29.31
CA SER A 2 -6.88 -18.74 -28.24
C SER A 2 -5.57 -18.25 -27.65
N GLU A 3 -5.55 -17.89 -26.37
CA GLU A 3 -4.30 -17.67 -25.64
C GLU A 3 -3.44 -18.93 -25.73
N ASN A 4 -2.20 -18.74 -26.13
CA ASN A 4 -1.26 -19.81 -26.35
C ASN A 4 -0.88 -20.43 -24.99
N GLN A 5 -1.36 -21.64 -24.71
CA GLN A 5 -1.12 -22.34 -23.44
C GLN A 5 0.36 -22.49 -23.12
N ASP A 6 1.20 -22.65 -24.15
CA ASP A 6 2.64 -22.79 -23.96
C ASP A 6 3.28 -21.47 -23.52
N GLU A 7 2.74 -20.34 -23.99
CA GLU A 7 3.14 -19.01 -23.55
C GLU A 7 2.73 -18.77 -22.10
N LEU A 8 1.48 -19.08 -21.74
CA LEU A 8 1.00 -18.99 -20.36
C LEU A 8 1.87 -19.84 -19.42
N LYS A 9 2.18 -21.09 -19.79
CA LYS A 9 3.05 -21.97 -18.99
C LYS A 9 4.46 -21.41 -18.86
N ALA A 10 5.00 -20.78 -19.90
CA ALA A 10 6.31 -20.13 -19.85
C ALA A 10 6.29 -18.92 -18.90
N GLN A 11 5.27 -18.07 -18.98
CA GLN A 11 5.07 -16.93 -18.08
C GLN A 11 4.97 -17.37 -16.62
N ILE A 12 4.19 -18.42 -16.32
CA ILE A 12 4.07 -18.98 -14.96
C ILE A 12 5.43 -19.45 -14.44
N LYS A 13 6.23 -20.15 -15.24
CA LYS A 13 7.58 -20.61 -14.82
C LYS A 13 8.50 -19.44 -14.47
N VAL A 14 8.47 -18.37 -15.27
CA VAL A 14 9.27 -17.16 -15.01
C VAL A 14 8.81 -16.47 -13.75
N TRP A 15 7.50 -16.28 -13.60
CA TRP A 15 6.90 -15.63 -12.44
C TRP A 15 7.19 -16.38 -11.14
N LEU A 16 7.07 -17.72 -11.12
CA LEU A 16 7.43 -18.53 -9.94
C LEU A 16 8.89 -18.35 -9.54
N LYS A 17 9.81 -18.27 -10.52
CA LYS A 17 11.23 -18.01 -10.26
C LYS A 17 11.46 -16.61 -9.68
N GLN A 18 10.76 -15.59 -10.19
CA GLN A 18 10.86 -14.21 -9.70
C GLN A 18 10.36 -14.09 -8.26
N GLN A 19 9.25 -14.75 -7.93
CA GLN A 19 8.67 -14.74 -6.59
C GLN A 19 9.40 -15.66 -5.60
N LYS A 20 10.42 -16.41 -6.04
CA LYS A 20 11.08 -17.49 -5.26
C LYS A 20 10.07 -18.48 -4.66
N MET A 21 8.96 -18.72 -5.37
CA MET A 21 7.84 -19.52 -4.88
C MET A 21 8.04 -20.99 -5.26
N THR A 22 7.84 -21.88 -4.29
CA THR A 22 7.92 -23.33 -4.55
C THR A 22 6.70 -23.82 -5.33
N ARG A 23 6.80 -25.02 -5.92
CA ARG A 23 5.66 -25.60 -6.65
C ARG A 23 4.54 -25.98 -5.68
N GLU A 24 4.90 -26.36 -4.47
CA GLU A 24 4.02 -26.71 -3.37
C GLU A 24 3.21 -25.50 -2.90
N GLU A 25 3.88 -24.36 -2.68
CA GLU A 25 3.22 -23.09 -2.34
C GLU A 25 2.29 -22.61 -3.46
N PHE A 26 2.74 -22.70 -4.71
CA PHE A 26 1.91 -22.33 -5.86
C PHE A 26 0.70 -23.24 -6.01
N ALA A 27 0.87 -24.55 -5.79
CA ALA A 27 -0.21 -25.52 -5.82
C ALA A 27 -1.25 -25.22 -4.73
N ALA A 28 -0.81 -24.86 -3.52
CA ALA A 28 -1.69 -24.42 -2.45
C ALA A 28 -2.51 -23.18 -2.85
N LYS A 29 -1.88 -22.17 -3.46
CA LYS A 29 -2.57 -20.97 -3.98
C LYS A 29 -3.57 -21.29 -5.12
N CYS A 30 -3.31 -22.35 -5.87
CA CYS A 30 -4.20 -22.82 -6.94
C CYS A 30 -5.24 -23.85 -6.46
N PHE A 31 -5.24 -24.22 -5.17
CA PHE A 31 -6.10 -25.25 -4.57
C PHE A 31 -6.00 -26.61 -5.26
N VAL A 32 -4.78 -27.03 -5.59
CA VAL A 32 -4.49 -28.32 -6.24
C VAL A 32 -3.26 -29.00 -5.65
N SER A 33 -2.99 -30.25 -6.06
CA SER A 33 -1.74 -30.93 -5.70
C SER A 33 -0.54 -30.41 -6.49
N ALA A 34 0.66 -30.47 -5.90
CA ALA A 34 1.91 -30.16 -6.59
C ALA A 34 2.11 -31.00 -7.87
N ASN A 35 1.60 -32.24 -7.87
CA ASN A 35 1.65 -33.13 -9.02
C ASN A 35 0.79 -32.62 -10.19
N THR A 36 -0.37 -32.03 -9.89
CA THR A 36 -1.25 -31.40 -10.87
C THR A 36 -0.55 -30.22 -11.55
N VAL A 37 0.06 -29.33 -10.75
CA VAL A 37 0.86 -28.21 -11.26
C VAL A 37 2.01 -28.69 -12.13
N ARG A 38 2.76 -29.71 -11.69
CA ARG A 38 3.85 -30.31 -12.46
C ARG A 38 3.37 -30.79 -13.82
N ASN A 39 2.23 -31.47 -13.87
CA ASN A 39 1.64 -31.96 -15.12
C ASN A 39 1.20 -30.80 -16.03
N TRP A 40 0.55 -29.77 -15.49
CA TRP A 40 0.17 -28.57 -16.24
C TRP A 40 1.37 -27.88 -16.89
N LEU A 41 2.45 -27.65 -16.12
CA LEU A 41 3.64 -26.96 -16.61
C LEU A 41 4.50 -27.81 -17.57
N ALA A 42 4.24 -29.12 -17.65
CA ALA A 42 5.01 -30.05 -18.48
C ALA A 42 4.27 -30.45 -19.78
N ARG A 43 3.01 -30.88 -19.68
CA ARG A 43 2.32 -31.57 -20.79
C ARG A 43 0.81 -31.41 -20.85
N VAL A 44 0.16 -31.09 -19.73
CA VAL A 44 -1.31 -31.03 -19.64
C VAL A 44 -1.80 -29.60 -19.84
N PHE A 45 -2.99 -29.44 -20.41
CA PHE A 45 -3.69 -28.16 -20.51
C PHE A 45 -4.07 -27.64 -19.11
N ILE A 46 -4.00 -26.31 -18.91
CA ILE A 46 -4.45 -25.68 -17.68
C ILE A 46 -5.95 -25.36 -17.84
N PRO A 47 -6.86 -25.92 -17.02
CA PRO A 47 -8.29 -25.60 -17.11
C PRO A 47 -8.55 -24.09 -17.03
N LYS A 48 -9.51 -23.58 -17.81
CA LYS A 48 -9.77 -22.12 -17.95
C LYS A 48 -9.97 -21.42 -16.61
N ASP A 49 -10.69 -22.03 -15.68
CA ASP A 49 -10.96 -21.46 -14.36
C ASP A 49 -9.67 -21.30 -13.55
N LYS A 50 -8.74 -22.25 -13.71
CA LYS A 50 -7.42 -22.22 -13.07
C LYS A 50 -6.50 -21.23 -13.75
N GLU A 51 -6.57 -21.12 -15.07
CA GLU A 51 -5.88 -20.08 -15.82
C GLU A 51 -6.31 -18.67 -15.36
N ALA A 52 -7.61 -18.41 -15.23
CA ALA A 52 -8.13 -17.14 -14.74
C ALA A 52 -7.63 -16.84 -13.30
N LEU A 53 -7.66 -17.84 -12.41
CA LEU A 53 -7.10 -17.71 -11.06
C LEU A 53 -5.60 -17.39 -11.08
N ILE A 54 -4.82 -18.08 -11.91
CA ILE A 54 -3.38 -17.87 -11.99
C ILE A 54 -3.06 -16.46 -12.51
N LYS A 55 -3.77 -15.97 -13.53
CA LYS A 55 -3.62 -14.60 -14.02
C LYS A 55 -3.93 -13.57 -12.94
N LEU A 56 -5.01 -13.76 -12.18
CA LEU A 56 -5.35 -12.90 -11.04
C LEU A 56 -4.26 -12.90 -9.97
N LEU A 57 -3.65 -14.07 -9.68
CA LEU A 57 -2.56 -14.16 -8.73
C LEU A 57 -1.32 -13.40 -9.22
N MET A 58 -0.97 -13.53 -10.51
CA MET A 58 0.15 -12.81 -11.11
C MET A 58 -0.07 -11.30 -11.08
N GLU A 59 -1.23 -10.84 -11.54
CA GLU A 59 -1.59 -9.41 -11.55
C GLU A 59 -1.60 -8.82 -10.13
N LYS A 60 -2.12 -9.56 -9.13
CA LYS A 60 -2.09 -9.12 -7.73
C LYS A 60 -0.65 -8.93 -7.24
N THR A 61 0.25 -9.86 -7.54
CA THR A 61 1.65 -9.71 -7.12
C THR A 61 2.37 -8.56 -7.81
N GLU A 62 2.05 -8.30 -9.08
CA GLU A 62 2.59 -7.16 -9.82
C GLU A 62 2.08 -5.84 -9.22
N ARG A 63 0.77 -5.72 -8.96
CA ARG A 63 0.20 -4.56 -8.28
C ARG A 63 0.80 -4.34 -6.89
N GLU A 64 0.96 -5.39 -6.08
CA GLU A 64 1.61 -5.27 -4.78
C GLU A 64 3.07 -4.80 -4.88
N LYS A 65 3.78 -5.25 -5.92
CA LYS A 65 5.14 -4.79 -6.20
C LYS A 65 5.17 -3.34 -6.65
N GLU A 66 4.27 -2.92 -7.54
CA GLU A 66 4.14 -1.53 -7.99
C GLU A 66 3.77 -0.60 -6.83
N LEU A 67 2.85 -1.00 -5.93
CA LEU A 67 2.54 -0.23 -4.73
C LEU A 67 3.78 -0.09 -3.83
N LYS A 68 4.55 -1.16 -3.64
CA LYS A 68 5.80 -1.12 -2.87
C LYS A 68 6.86 -0.24 -3.56
N GLU A 69 6.97 -0.30 -4.87
CA GLU A 69 7.92 0.53 -5.64
C GLU A 69 7.51 2.00 -5.67
N ALA A 70 6.22 2.30 -5.83
CA ALA A 70 5.67 3.65 -5.73
C ALA A 70 5.85 4.20 -4.31
N ALA A 71 5.58 3.40 -3.28
CA ALA A 71 5.88 3.77 -1.90
C ALA A 71 7.37 4.08 -1.73
N ARG A 72 8.26 3.22 -2.25
CA ARG A 72 9.72 3.43 -2.25
C ARG A 72 10.14 4.70 -2.98
N ALA A 73 9.48 5.09 -4.07
CA ALA A 73 9.76 6.35 -4.76
C ALA A 73 9.49 7.57 -3.86
N HIS A 74 8.57 7.44 -2.91
CA HIS A 74 8.26 8.46 -1.91
C HIS A 74 9.04 8.29 -0.59
N TRP A 75 9.78 7.19 -0.42
CA TRP A 75 10.62 7.00 0.77
C TRP A 75 11.79 7.99 0.77
N LYS A 76 12.02 8.60 1.94
CA LYS A 76 13.17 9.46 2.19
C LYS A 76 14.13 8.70 3.09
N PRO A 77 15.26 8.19 2.57
CA PRO A 77 16.26 7.58 3.44
C PRO A 77 16.89 8.69 4.30
N PHE A 78 17.05 8.42 5.58
CA PHE A 78 17.88 9.22 6.48
C PHE A 78 18.78 8.27 7.26
N ALA A 79 20.02 8.71 7.50
CA ALA A 79 20.99 7.95 8.27
C ALA A 79 21.06 8.51 9.69
N VAL A 80 21.06 7.61 10.67
CA VAL A 80 21.23 7.96 12.09
C VAL A 80 22.56 7.36 12.54
N MET A 81 23.43 8.18 13.11
CA MET A 81 24.63 7.69 13.78
C MET A 81 24.24 7.21 15.17
N VAL A 82 24.44 5.92 15.44
CA VAL A 82 24.16 5.28 16.72
C VAL A 82 25.48 4.74 17.27
N ASN A 83 25.71 4.90 18.57
CA ASN A 83 26.90 4.30 19.18
C ASN A 83 26.74 2.76 19.25
N THR A 84 27.85 2.06 19.47
CA THR A 84 27.88 0.59 19.45
C THR A 84 26.98 -0.04 20.50
N ASP A 85 26.85 0.58 21.68
CA ASP A 85 26.11 -0.02 22.79
C ASP A 85 24.59 0.14 22.62
N ASP A 86 24.14 1.30 22.15
CA ASP A 86 22.76 1.55 21.75
C ASP A 86 22.37 0.66 20.57
N TYR A 87 23.27 0.46 19.61
CA TYR A 87 23.02 -0.46 18.49
C TYR A 87 22.78 -1.90 18.96
N LYS A 88 23.53 -2.39 19.95
CA LYS A 88 23.30 -3.74 20.53
C LYS A 88 21.95 -3.84 21.23
N LEU A 89 21.50 -2.76 21.89
CA LEU A 89 20.18 -2.73 22.52
C LEU A 89 19.07 -2.81 21.46
N ILE A 90 19.20 -2.05 20.37
CA ILE A 90 18.29 -2.10 19.22
C ILE A 90 18.28 -3.50 18.60
N GLU A 91 19.44 -4.10 18.35
CA GLU A 91 19.56 -5.45 17.79
C GLU A 91 18.90 -6.50 18.69
N LYS A 92 19.04 -6.37 20.01
CA LYS A 92 18.37 -7.26 20.97
C LYS A 92 16.85 -7.08 20.94
N ALA A 93 16.35 -5.84 20.81
CA ALA A 93 14.92 -5.56 20.72
C ALA A 93 14.33 -6.11 19.41
N ALA A 94 14.97 -5.84 18.27
CA ALA A 94 14.57 -6.36 16.97
C ALA A 94 14.51 -7.91 16.95
N ARG A 95 15.52 -8.57 17.53
CA ARG A 95 15.51 -10.05 17.67
C ARG A 95 14.37 -10.56 18.54
N LYS A 96 14.00 -9.84 19.60
CA LYS A 96 12.88 -10.23 20.48
C LYS A 96 11.55 -10.19 19.72
N ASP A 97 11.42 -9.25 18.78
CA ASP A 97 10.22 -9.05 17.97
C ASP A 97 10.27 -9.83 16.63
N ASN A 98 11.33 -10.62 16.41
CA ASN A 98 11.57 -11.40 15.18
C ASN A 98 11.58 -10.55 13.90
N MET A 99 12.15 -9.34 13.99
CA MET A 99 12.31 -8.38 12.90
C MET A 99 13.79 -8.11 12.62
N THR A 100 14.10 -7.51 11.47
CA THR A 100 15.41 -6.89 11.25
C THR A 100 15.54 -5.59 12.05
N VAL A 101 16.76 -5.08 12.21
CA VAL A 101 17.00 -3.80 12.91
C VAL A 101 16.31 -2.66 12.17
N GLU A 102 16.34 -2.69 10.84
CA GLU A 102 15.74 -1.68 9.97
C GLU A 102 14.21 -1.68 10.09
N GLU A 103 13.59 -2.85 9.98
CA GLU A 103 12.13 -3.02 10.10
C GLU A 103 11.66 -2.58 11.49
N TRP A 104 12.38 -3.01 12.52
CA TRP A 104 12.06 -2.64 13.89
C TRP A 104 12.18 -1.13 14.11
N ALA A 105 13.27 -0.50 13.64
CA ALA A 105 13.47 0.93 13.79
C ALA A 105 12.41 1.74 13.02
N GLU A 106 12.01 1.30 11.83
CA GLU A 106 10.94 1.92 11.05
C GLU A 106 9.61 1.89 11.82
N GLU A 107 9.20 0.73 12.33
CA GLU A 107 7.94 0.62 13.08
C GLU A 107 7.94 1.50 14.34
N ILE A 108 9.03 1.49 15.10
CA ILE A 108 9.14 2.31 16.32
C ILE A 108 9.07 3.80 16.00
N LEU A 109 9.76 4.26 14.95
CA LEU A 109 9.78 5.67 14.56
C LEU A 109 8.42 6.13 14.04
N ILE A 110 7.73 5.31 13.24
CA ILE A 110 6.39 5.61 12.74
C ILE A 110 5.41 5.69 13.92
N ARG A 111 5.46 4.72 14.85
CA ARG A 111 4.57 4.68 16.00
C ARG A 111 4.77 5.88 16.93
N ASP A 112 6.02 6.19 17.29
CA ASP A 112 6.33 7.34 18.15
C ASP A 112 5.94 8.68 17.49
N ALA A 113 6.13 8.81 16.17
CA ALA A 113 5.68 9.99 15.44
C ALA A 113 4.14 10.13 15.43
N GLN A 114 3.42 9.03 15.24
CA GLN A 114 1.95 9.00 15.29
C GLN A 114 1.41 9.38 16.67
N GLU A 115 1.95 8.78 17.74
CA GLU A 115 1.57 9.09 19.12
C GLU A 115 1.81 10.57 19.44
N ARG A 116 2.97 11.12 19.06
CA ARG A 116 3.27 12.55 19.27
C ARG A 116 2.37 13.46 18.44
N MET A 117 2.04 13.09 17.20
CA MET A 117 1.11 13.86 16.37
C MET A 117 -0.30 13.89 16.95
N GLU A 118 -0.78 12.78 17.51
CA GLU A 118 -2.09 12.71 18.17
C GLU A 118 -2.15 13.64 19.40
N HIS A 119 -1.05 13.79 20.14
CA HIS A 119 -0.97 14.73 21.27
C HIS A 119 -0.78 16.20 20.85
N VAL A 120 -0.12 16.48 19.73
CA VAL A 120 0.12 17.85 19.24
C VAL A 120 -1.12 18.44 18.54
N TYR A 121 -1.93 17.58 17.90
CA TYR A 121 -3.20 17.95 17.30
C TYR A 121 -4.32 17.11 17.92
N PRO A 122 -4.78 17.44 19.15
CA PRO A 122 -6.01 16.83 19.64
C PRO A 122 -7.12 17.14 18.63
N GLU A 123 -8.01 16.17 18.44
CA GLU A 123 -9.19 16.14 17.54
C GLU A 123 -10.05 17.42 17.52
N SER A 124 -9.80 18.39 18.41
CA SER A 124 -10.40 19.73 18.46
C SER A 124 -10.07 20.64 17.27
N LEU A 125 -9.14 20.30 16.38
CA LEU A 125 -8.87 21.06 15.14
C LEU A 125 -9.64 20.57 13.91
N ARG A 126 -10.50 19.56 14.03
CA ARG A 126 -11.36 19.08 12.93
C ARG A 126 -12.58 19.95 12.62
N VAL A 127 -12.75 21.11 13.27
CA VAL A 127 -13.84 22.04 12.95
C VAL A 127 -13.33 23.47 12.89
N ALA A 128 -12.77 23.85 11.73
CA ALA A 128 -13.11 25.16 11.19
C ALA A 128 -14.12 24.89 10.08
N GLU A 129 -15.41 25.04 10.43
CA GLU A 129 -16.49 25.12 9.44
C GLU A 129 -16.03 26.02 8.28
N GLU A 130 -16.33 25.60 7.04
CA GLU A 130 -16.16 26.45 5.87
C GLU A 130 -16.65 27.87 6.18
N PRO A 131 -15.83 28.91 6.01
CA PRO A 131 -16.27 30.26 6.34
C PRO A 131 -17.50 30.57 5.48
N LYS A 132 -18.65 30.79 6.15
CA LYS A 132 -19.87 31.31 5.52
C LYS A 132 -19.47 32.45 4.59
N ARG A 133 -19.77 32.31 3.29
CA ARG A 133 -19.50 33.37 2.29
C ARG A 133 -20.06 34.68 2.83
N TYR A 134 -19.16 35.57 3.27
CA TYR A 134 -19.50 36.95 3.52
C TYR A 134 -19.88 37.58 2.18
N GLY A 135 -21.18 37.76 1.96
CA GLY A 135 -21.69 38.61 0.90
C GLY A 135 -21.16 40.02 1.13
N ILE A 136 -20.50 40.56 0.11
CA ILE A 136 -19.97 41.92 0.06
C ILE A 136 -21.12 42.90 0.36
N PRO A 137 -20.98 43.86 1.30
CA PRO A 137 -21.90 44.97 1.40
C PRO A 137 -21.62 45.90 0.22
N ARG A 138 -22.51 45.95 -0.77
CA ARG A 138 -22.50 47.04 -1.76
C ARG A 138 -23.09 48.29 -1.11
N THR A 139 -22.23 49.27 -0.85
CA THR A 139 -22.56 50.60 -0.34
C THR A 139 -23.09 51.51 -1.44
N SER A 140 -24.12 52.30 -1.10
CA SER A 140 -24.51 53.66 -1.58
C SER A 140 -24.82 53.85 -3.08
N GLY A 141 -25.92 54.44 -3.56
CA GLY A 141 -27.00 55.31 -3.03
C GLY A 141 -27.75 55.90 -4.27
N PRO A 142 -28.31 57.12 -4.21
CA PRO A 142 -29.59 57.57 -3.65
C PRO A 142 -30.73 57.62 -4.70
N ASP A 143 -32.01 57.64 -4.27
CA ASP A 143 -32.91 58.77 -4.57
C ASP A 143 -34.35 58.53 -4.09
N SER A 144 -34.82 59.52 -3.33
CA SER A 144 -36.14 60.15 -3.42
C SER A 144 -37.39 59.27 -3.28
N SER A 145 -38.06 59.40 -2.14
CA SER A 145 -39.46 59.88 -2.13
C SER A 145 -39.88 60.35 -0.74
N THR A 146 -40.06 61.66 -0.68
CA THR A 146 -40.71 62.47 0.35
C THR A 146 -42.15 62.01 0.58
N SER A 147 -42.57 61.85 1.84
CA SER A 147 -43.65 62.63 2.48
C SER A 147 -44.06 61.99 3.82
N LYS A 148 -44.09 62.84 4.86
CA LYS A 148 -44.57 62.54 6.22
C LYS A 148 -46.05 62.93 6.34
N PRO A 149 -46.76 62.48 7.39
CA PRO A 149 -48.22 62.35 7.40
C PRO A 149 -48.92 63.66 7.76
N HIS A 150 -50.06 63.92 7.10
CA HIS A 150 -51.35 64.17 7.74
C HIS A 150 -52.49 64.07 6.72
#